data_AF-A0A929BUS8-F1
#
_entry.id   AF-A0A929BUS8-F1
#
_cell.length_a   1.000
_cell.length_b   1.000
_cell.length_c   1.000
_cell.angle_alpha   90.00
_cell.angle_beta   90.00
_cell.angle_gamma   90.00
#
_symmetry.space_group_name_H-M   'P 1'
#
loop_
_entity.id
_entity.type
_entity.pdbx_description
1 polymer ?
#
loop_
_entity_poly.entity_id
_entity_poly.type
_entity_poly.pdbx_seq_one_letter_code
_entity_poly.pdbx_strand_id
1 'polypeptide(L)'
;GSAAIWGGFWGLLIGLLFLAPIFWGLFGALMGALFSKGADLGIDNKFIKDVGDSLDPGQSALFILVVEATADKVLPEMAKFGGTVYQTSLSYEDEATLKQALEHEDISKAAQESLDEDLK
;
A
#
# COMPACT_ATOMS: atom_id res chain seq x y z
N GLY A 1 -21.55 -21.29 38.28
CA GLY A 1 -20.63 -21.95 37.34
C GLY A 1 -19.78 -20.89 36.67
N SER A 2 -18.47 -21.12 36.55
CA SER A 2 -17.49 -20.14 36.04
C SER A 2 -17.84 -19.59 34.65
N ALA A 3 -18.56 -20.36 33.83
CA ALA A 3 -19.08 -19.96 32.53
C ALA A 3 -20.10 -18.80 32.57
N ALA A 4 -20.93 -18.70 33.62
CA ALA A 4 -21.91 -17.62 33.75
C ALA A 4 -21.24 -16.28 34.11
N ILE A 5 -20.14 -16.33 34.86
CA ILE A 5 -19.36 -15.14 35.23
C ILE A 5 -18.57 -14.63 34.02
N TRP A 6 -17.97 -15.54 33.25
CA TRP A 6 -17.26 -15.21 32.01
C TRP A 6 -18.21 -14.71 30.92
N GLY A 7 -19.36 -15.38 30.75
CA GLY A 7 -20.39 -14.97 29.81
C GLY A 7 -21.05 -13.64 30.18
N GLY A 8 -21.30 -13.39 31.47
CA GLY A 8 -21.86 -12.13 31.95
C GLY A 8 -20.91 -10.94 31.76
N PHE A 9 -19.61 -11.13 31.99
CA PHE A 9 -18.60 -10.11 31.73
C PHE A 9 -18.56 -9.72 30.24
N TRP A 10 -18.47 -10.69 29.33
CA TRP A 10 -18.46 -10.41 27.89
C TRP A 10 -19.81 -9.89 27.38
N GLY A 11 -20.93 -10.39 27.90
CA GLY A 11 -22.26 -9.92 27.55
C GLY A 11 -22.48 -8.46 27.95
N LEU A 12 -22.01 -8.05 29.13
CA LEU A 12 -22.07 -6.65 29.58
C LEU A 12 -21.10 -5.79 28.77
N LEU A 13 -19.88 -6.26 28.51
CA LEU A 13 -18.87 -5.54 27.74
C LEU A 13 -19.35 -5.26 26.31
N ILE A 14 -19.86 -6.28 25.62
CA ILE A 14 -20.43 -6.16 24.27
C ILE A 14 -21.69 -5.28 24.35
N GLY A 15 -22.58 -5.51 25.31
CA GLY A 15 -23.76 -4.67 25.50
C GLY A 15 -23.40 -3.18 25.61
N LEU A 16 -22.35 -2.83 26.35
CA LEU A 16 -21.88 -1.46 26.52
C LEU A 16 -21.21 -0.90 25.24
N LEU A 17 -20.43 -1.71 24.53
CA LEU A 17 -19.79 -1.33 23.27
C LEU A 17 -20.80 -0.97 22.17
N PHE A 18 -21.94 -1.67 22.11
CA PHE A 18 -22.93 -1.52 21.06
C PHE A 18 -24.11 -0.59 21.43
N LEU A 19 -24.20 -0.11 22.68
CA LEU A 19 -25.28 0.80 23.11
C LEU A 19 -25.15 2.23 22.57
N ALA A 20 -23.94 2.64 22.17
CA ALA A 20 -23.65 4.00 21.70
C ALA A 20 -22.80 3.99 20.41
N PRO A 21 -23.37 3.61 19.25
CA PRO A 21 -22.62 3.49 17.99
C PRO A 21 -21.99 4.82 17.53
N ILE A 22 -22.63 5.96 17.79
CA ILE A 22 -22.11 7.28 17.40
C ILE A 22 -20.87 7.65 18.23
N PHE A 23 -20.90 7.35 19.54
CA PHE A 23 -19.78 7.61 20.44
C PHE A 23 -18.55 6.80 20.02
N TRP A 24 -18.76 5.54 19.66
CA TRP A 24 -17.71 4.65 19.13
C TRP A 24 -17.21 5.05 17.75
N GLY A 25 -18.09 5.50 16.85
CA GLY A 25 -17.69 6.04 15.55
C GLY A 25 -16.80 7.27 15.68
N LEU A 26 -17.13 8.21 16.57
CA LEU A 26 -16.32 9.41 16.80
C LEU A 26 -14.96 9.08 17.45
N PHE A 27 -14.94 8.22 18.47
CA PHE A 27 -13.69 7.80 19.13
C PHE A 27 -12.79 7.00 18.17
N GLY A 28 -13.38 6.12 17.35
CA GLY A 28 -12.69 5.36 16.32
C GLY A 28 -12.11 6.24 15.22
N ALA A 29 -12.85 7.25 14.76
CA ALA A 29 -12.35 8.20 13.77
C ALA A 29 -11.21 9.07 14.31
N LEU A 30 -11.31 9.53 15.57
CA LEU A 30 -10.25 10.30 16.22
C LEU A 30 -8.96 9.48 16.38
N MET A 31 -9.07 8.24 16.85
CA MET A 31 -7.90 7.36 16.93
C MET A 31 -7.36 7.01 15.54
N GLY A 32 -8.21 6.72 14.57
CA GLY A 32 -7.81 6.48 13.18
C GLY A 32 -7.02 7.64 12.58
N ALA A 33 -7.41 8.88 12.85
CA ALA A 33 -6.70 10.08 12.40
C ALA A 33 -5.35 10.31 13.12
N LEU A 34 -5.18 9.81 14.34
CA LEU A 34 -3.89 9.83 15.04
C LEU A 34 -2.95 8.75 14.49
N PHE A 35 -3.47 7.55 14.22
CA PHE A 35 -2.70 6.46 13.60
C PHE A 35 -2.37 6.72 12.12
N SER A 36 -3.17 7.53 11.40
CA SER A 36 -2.84 7.95 10.03
C SER A 36 -1.63 8.88 9.96
N LYS A 37 -1.25 9.50 11.09
CA LYS A 37 -0.05 10.33 11.22
C LYS A 37 1.22 9.53 11.52
N GLY A 38 1.09 8.24 11.84
CA GLY A 38 2.23 7.34 12.08
C GLY A 38 2.80 6.70 10.81
N ALA A 39 2.18 6.92 9.65
CA ALA A 39 2.66 6.43 8.35
C ALA A 39 3.87 7.23 7.80
N ASP A 40 4.27 8.34 8.45
CA ASP A 40 5.43 9.16 8.09
C ASP A 40 6.79 8.48 8.41
N LEU A 41 6.86 7.15 8.33
CA LEU A 41 8.09 6.37 8.44
C LEU A 41 8.59 5.82 7.10
N GLY A 42 8.19 6.42 5.97
CA GLY A 42 8.84 6.11 4.70
C GLY A 42 8.28 6.74 3.44
N ILE A 43 6.99 7.13 3.40
CA ILE A 43 6.36 7.68 2.18
C ILE A 43 5.48 8.89 2.57
N ASP A 44 5.86 10.08 2.12
CA ASP A 44 5.16 11.33 2.42
C ASP A 44 3.83 11.44 1.64
N ASN A 45 2.76 11.89 2.30
CA ASN A 45 1.43 12.06 1.68
C ASN A 45 1.43 13.03 0.48
N LYS A 46 2.30 14.04 0.50
CA LYS A 46 2.49 14.98 -0.61
C LYS A 46 3.11 14.27 -1.81
N PHE A 47 4.09 13.38 -1.59
CA PHE A 47 4.68 12.59 -2.67
C PHE A 47 3.65 11.65 -3.31
N ILE A 48 2.81 10.98 -2.52
CA ILE A 48 1.71 10.15 -3.04
C ILE A 48 0.78 11.00 -3.90
N LYS A 49 0.43 12.20 -3.43
CA LYS A 49 -0.46 13.10 -4.16
C LYS A 49 0.18 13.63 -5.45
N ASP A 50 1.43 14.06 -5.39
CA ASP A 50 2.17 14.60 -6.54
C ASP A 50 2.35 13.51 -7.63
N VAL A 51 2.66 12.27 -7.23
CA VAL A 51 2.73 11.12 -8.14
C VAL A 51 1.34 10.79 -8.69
N GLY A 52 0.31 10.74 -7.84
CA GLY A 52 -1.06 10.46 -8.25
C GLY A 52 -1.61 11.48 -9.25
N ASP A 53 -1.32 12.76 -9.04
CA ASP A 53 -1.69 13.86 -9.95
C ASP A 53 -0.89 13.81 -11.27
N SER A 54 0.29 13.17 -11.27
CA SER A 54 1.12 12.97 -12.48
C SER A 54 0.76 11.72 -13.29
N LEU A 55 -0.11 10.84 -12.79
CA LEU A 55 -0.52 9.63 -13.50
C LEU A 55 -1.65 9.95 -14.48
N ASP A 56 -1.46 9.54 -15.73
CA ASP A 56 -2.54 9.61 -16.72
C ASP A 56 -3.65 8.60 -16.38
N PRO A 57 -4.91 8.87 -16.76
CA PRO A 57 -6.00 7.92 -16.58
C PRO A 57 -5.67 6.55 -17.19
N GLY A 58 -5.74 5.49 -16.38
CA GLY A 58 -5.37 4.12 -16.80
C GLY A 58 -3.95 3.71 -16.41
N GLN A 59 -3.16 4.58 -15.79
CA GLN A 59 -1.86 4.26 -15.22
C GLN A 59 -1.94 4.06 -13.70
N SER A 60 -1.02 3.26 -13.15
CA SER A 60 -0.92 2.96 -11.72
C SER A 60 0.52 3.14 -11.25
N ALA A 61 0.72 3.74 -10.08
CA ALA A 61 2.02 3.79 -9.41
C ALA A 61 2.07 2.76 -8.27
N LEU A 62 3.21 2.08 -8.15
CA LEU A 62 3.52 1.16 -7.05
C LEU A 62 4.56 1.81 -6.14
N PHE A 63 4.26 1.90 -4.84
CA PHE A 63 5.21 2.37 -3.83
C PHE A 63 5.71 1.19 -3.01
N ILE A 64 7.04 1.05 -2.88
CA ILE A 64 7.67 -0.08 -2.18
C ILE A 64 8.59 0.47 -1.09
N LEU A 65 8.39 0.06 0.15
CA LEU A 65 9.27 0.38 1.28
C LEU A 65 10.08 -0.86 1.66
N VAL A 66 11.39 -0.79 1.49
CA VAL A 66 12.31 -1.90 1.82
C VAL A 66 13.01 -1.57 3.14
N VAL A 67 12.65 -2.27 4.22
CA VAL A 67 13.19 -2.04 5.57
C VAL A 67 14.37 -2.97 5.88
N GLU A 68 14.30 -4.24 5.45
CA GLU A 68 15.35 -5.26 5.67
C GLU A 68 15.61 -6.12 4.42
N ALA A 69 15.94 -5.50 3.30
CA ALA A 69 16.57 -6.20 2.18
C ALA A 69 17.60 -5.30 1.50
N THR A 70 18.75 -5.87 1.12
CA THR A 70 19.71 -5.18 0.25
C THR A 70 19.14 -5.13 -1.17
N ALA A 71 19.49 -4.05 -1.90
CA ALA A 71 19.06 -3.83 -3.29
C ALA A 71 19.24 -5.09 -4.15
N ASP A 72 20.34 -5.83 -3.94
CA ASP A 72 20.70 -7.08 -4.62
C ASP A 72 19.59 -8.14 -4.72
N LYS A 73 18.65 -8.18 -3.76
CA LYS A 73 17.53 -9.14 -3.77
C LYS A 73 16.25 -8.56 -4.35
N VAL A 74 16.08 -7.25 -4.25
CA VAL A 74 14.85 -6.56 -4.67
C VAL A 74 14.89 -6.25 -6.16
N LEU A 75 16.04 -5.83 -6.69
CA LEU A 75 16.22 -5.55 -8.12
C LEU A 75 15.80 -6.71 -9.05
N PRO A 76 16.23 -7.97 -8.84
CA PRO A 76 15.84 -9.08 -9.72
C PRO A 76 14.36 -9.47 -9.60
N GLU A 77 13.73 -9.23 -8.45
CA GLU A 77 12.28 -9.43 -8.29
C GLU A 77 11.49 -8.30 -8.96
N MET A 78 11.97 -7.06 -8.85
CA MET A 78 11.38 -5.89 -9.52
C MET A 78 11.48 -5.97 -11.04
N ALA A 79 12.60 -6.49 -11.58
CA ALA A 79 12.81 -6.69 -13.01
C ALA A 79 11.67 -7.47 -13.70
N LYS A 80 10.98 -8.34 -12.97
CA LYS A 80 9.86 -9.15 -13.48
C LYS A 80 8.60 -8.32 -13.77
N PHE A 81 8.45 -7.16 -13.11
CA PHE A 81 7.24 -6.35 -13.16
C PHE A 81 7.35 -5.13 -14.08
N GLY A 82 8.55 -4.82 -14.61
CA GLY A 82 8.82 -3.69 -15.50
C GLY A 82 8.37 -2.33 -14.96
N GLY A 83 8.55 -1.26 -15.75
CA GLY A 83 7.99 0.08 -15.47
C GLY A 83 9.03 1.20 -15.31
N THR A 84 8.55 2.39 -14.94
CA THR A 84 9.39 3.59 -14.86
C THR A 84 9.69 3.94 -13.39
N VAL A 85 10.96 4.14 -13.07
CA VAL A 85 11.38 4.60 -11.74
C VAL A 85 11.17 6.11 -11.62
N TYR A 86 10.21 6.53 -10.80
CA TYR A 86 9.91 7.94 -10.55
C TYR A 86 10.82 8.56 -9.48
N GLN A 87 11.07 7.84 -8.38
CA GLN A 87 11.99 8.28 -7.32
C GLN A 87 12.48 7.05 -6.55
N THR A 88 13.75 7.06 -6.17
CA THR A 88 14.34 6.02 -5.32
C THR A 88 15.34 6.62 -4.33
N SER A 89 15.45 6.01 -3.16
CA SER A 89 16.49 6.33 -2.16
C SER A 89 17.75 5.48 -2.35
N LEU A 90 17.84 4.70 -3.43
CA LEU A 90 18.99 3.90 -3.79
C LEU A 90 20.18 4.77 -4.21
N SER A 91 21.39 4.20 -4.17
CA SER A 91 22.58 4.85 -4.72
C SER A 91 22.45 5.01 -6.24
N TYR A 92 23.20 5.94 -6.82
CA TYR A 92 23.15 6.21 -8.27
C TYR A 92 23.44 4.95 -9.11
N GLU A 93 24.35 4.09 -8.65
CA GLU A 93 24.72 2.84 -9.32
C GLU A 93 23.58 1.81 -9.28
N ASP A 94 22.93 1.69 -8.12
CA ASP A 94 21.80 0.77 -7.92
C ASP A 94 20.54 1.27 -8.66
N GLU A 95 20.30 2.58 -8.70
CA GLU A 95 19.20 3.18 -9.47
C GLU A 95 19.36 2.94 -10.97
N ALA A 96 20.57 3.11 -11.52
CA ALA A 96 20.83 2.83 -12.92
C ALA A 96 20.57 1.36 -13.25
N THR A 97 20.99 0.45 -12.37
CA THR A 97 20.73 -0.99 -12.49
C THR A 97 19.23 -1.30 -12.43
N LEU A 98 18.49 -0.65 -11.53
CA LEU A 98 17.04 -0.79 -11.41
C LEU A 98 16.33 -0.31 -12.68
N LYS A 99 16.68 0.87 -13.20
CA LYS A 99 16.08 1.41 -14.43
C LYS A 99 16.29 0.48 -15.60
N GLN A 100 17.53 0.01 -15.79
CA GLN A 100 17.85 -0.95 -16.84
C GLN A 100 17.08 -2.27 -16.70
N ALA A 101 16.87 -2.75 -15.46
CA ALA A 101 16.11 -3.96 -15.20
C ALA A 101 14.61 -3.81 -15.47
N LEU A 102 14.07 -2.59 -15.33
CA LEU A 102 12.64 -2.30 -15.50
C LEU A 102 12.25 -1.83 -16.92
N GLU A 103 13.23 -1.41 -17.73
CA GLU A 103 13.04 -1.01 -19.14
C GLU A 103 12.67 -2.18 -20.08
N HIS A 104 12.47 -3.40 -19.56
CA HIS A 104 12.02 -4.53 -20.36
C HIS A 104 10.58 -4.33 -20.87
N GLU A 105 10.48 -4.15 -22.18
CA GLU A 105 9.34 -3.73 -23.01
C GLU A 105 8.23 -4.78 -23.17
N ASP A 106 8.07 -5.70 -22.21
CA ASP A 106 7.22 -6.88 -22.38
C ASP A 106 5.80 -6.72 -21.80
N ILE A 107 5.56 -5.69 -20.98
CA ILE A 107 4.31 -5.55 -20.21
C ILE A 107 3.29 -4.63 -20.89
N SER A 108 3.73 -3.62 -21.65
CA SER A 108 2.82 -2.79 -22.45
C SER A 108 2.10 -3.62 -23.51
N LYS A 109 2.80 -4.60 -24.11
CA LYS A 109 2.21 -5.57 -25.06
C LYS A 109 1.27 -6.56 -24.37
N ALA A 110 1.65 -7.13 -23.23
CA ALA A 110 0.81 -8.10 -22.50
C ALA A 110 -0.48 -7.46 -21.93
N ALA A 111 -0.41 -6.21 -21.49
CA ALA A 111 -1.59 -5.46 -21.01
C ALA A 111 -2.51 -5.03 -22.16
N GLN A 112 -1.98 -4.81 -23.36
CA GLN A 112 -2.79 -4.52 -24.55
C GLN A 112 -3.47 -5.79 -25.10
N GLU A 113 -2.79 -6.94 -25.05
CA GLU A 113 -3.32 -8.22 -25.54
C GLU A 113 -4.48 -8.74 -24.66
N SER A 114 -4.42 -8.56 -23.34
CA SER A 114 -5.52 -8.95 -22.43
C SER A 114 -6.76 -8.08 -22.57
N LEU A 115 -6.60 -6.80 -22.93
CA LEU A 115 -7.72 -5.89 -23.17
C LEU A 115 -8.41 -6.15 -24.52
N ASP A 116 -7.68 -6.64 -25.53
CA ASP A 116 -8.25 -7.03 -26.83
C ASP A 116 -8.96 -8.41 -26.80
N GLU A 117 -8.59 -9.29 -25.87
CA GLU A 117 -9.25 -10.60 -25.68
C GLU A 117 -10.63 -10.48 -25.01
N ASP A 118 -10.78 -9.60 -24.02
CA ASP A 118 -12.07 -9.31 -23.37
C ASP A 118 -13.07 -8.55 -24.27
N LEU A 119 -12.62 -8.06 -25.43
CA LEU A 119 -13.41 -7.30 -26.41
C LEU A 119 -13.82 -8.12 -27.65
N LYS A 120 -13.57 -9.44 -27.67
CA LYS A 120 -14.09 -10.39 -28.67
C LYS A 120 -15.15 -11.32 -28.09
#